data_AF-A0A4Q5Z9M0-F1
#
_entry.id   AF-A0A4Q5Z9M0-F1
#
_cell.length_a   1.000
_cell.length_b   1.000
_cell.length_c   1.000
_cell.angle_alpha   90.00
_cell.angle_beta   90.00
_cell.angle_gamma   90.00
#
_symmetry.space_group_name_H-M   'P 1'
#
loop_
_entity.id
_entity.type
_entity.pdbx_description
1 polymer ?
#
loop_
_entity_poly.entity_id
_entity_poly.type
_entity_poly.pdbx_seq_one_letter_code
_entity_poly.pdbx_strand_id
1 'polypeptide(L)'
;ESLASNPSLDPAIQALLVSGLALKYTAPNQWFGGGIAPRQARDMSKFINGSLKFRIKIPANVAFKISVSDTYTNSNAITFPANQTAYGLVRNGEWGQATVPISELRGTLVALQSMSAMFNFVSVDGALPQAAFDMAIDDVIWECGTGAACQPSSSSSSSSSSSSSSSSTSSSKPSSSSSSSSSSSSSSSSSSSSTPVTPVLVSGGKPATASTSLQAAASALDGNAGTRWESAHGVSPSWLSVDLGTAKALSQVVINWEAANASVYQIQGSNDNANWATLKSVTGGTFGNRTDTNAVSGTYRYVRIYCTERSAGNNWGYSIFELSVYGTNPPVNTQLNIVAATASTQIQPAASAIDKNAGTRWESALNTDPSWLTLDLGTARNLSGIAIDWEAANAANYVVQGSNNNTSWTTLSTKTGGTFGARTDTATLAGSYRYVRIYGTARSPGNQWGYSIWEVRVTG
;
A
#
# COMPACT_ATOMS: atom_id res chain seq x y z
N GLU A 1 8.60 13.48 14.49
CA GLU A 1 8.70 12.03 14.25
C GLU A 1 8.25 11.74 12.81
N SER A 2 9.00 10.96 12.02
CA SER A 2 8.61 10.66 10.64
C SER A 2 7.56 9.56 10.63
N LEU A 3 6.32 9.87 10.26
CA LEU A 3 5.23 8.90 10.18
C LEU A 3 5.06 8.39 8.75
N ALA A 4 4.84 7.07 8.63
CA ALA A 4 4.76 6.33 7.39
C ALA A 4 3.39 6.47 6.71
N SER A 5 3.39 6.47 5.37
CA SER A 5 2.20 6.51 4.51
C SER A 5 1.29 5.28 4.72
N ASN A 6 -0.01 5.52 4.90
CA ASN A 6 -1.03 4.49 5.07
C ASN A 6 -1.56 4.00 3.67
N PRO A 7 -1.53 2.69 3.34
CA PRO A 7 -1.79 2.20 1.97
C PRO A 7 -3.25 1.83 1.63
N SER A 8 -4.25 2.16 2.44
CA SER A 8 -5.63 1.76 2.15
C SER A 8 -6.47 2.97 1.68
N LEU A 9 -6.73 3.12 0.36
CA LEU A 9 -7.95 3.65 -0.30
C LEU A 9 -7.72 3.77 -1.83
N ASP A 10 -8.81 3.67 -2.61
CA ASP A 10 -9.02 3.54 -4.08
C ASP A 10 -7.91 4.00 -5.07
N PRO A 11 -7.62 3.25 -6.17
CA PRO A 11 -6.62 3.58 -7.21
C PRO A 11 -6.81 4.89 -8.00
N ALA A 12 -7.87 5.66 -7.78
CA ALA A 12 -7.99 7.03 -8.30
C ALA A 12 -7.25 8.06 -7.40
N ILE A 13 -5.92 7.95 -7.38
CA ILE A 13 -4.92 8.97 -6.99
C ILE A 13 -5.23 9.80 -5.73
N GLN A 14 -4.75 9.29 -4.59
CA GLN A 14 -4.62 10.04 -3.34
C GLN A 14 -3.29 9.66 -2.66
N ALA A 15 -2.48 10.64 -2.27
CA ALA A 15 -1.33 10.41 -1.39
C ALA A 15 -1.71 10.86 0.03
N LEU A 16 -2.10 9.90 0.89
CA LEU A 16 -2.39 10.13 2.31
C LEU A 16 -1.09 10.15 3.12
N LEU A 17 -0.84 11.24 3.83
CA LEU A 17 0.45 11.49 4.48
C LEU A 17 0.43 11.32 6.02
N VAL A 18 -0.73 11.35 6.70
CA VAL A 18 -0.89 11.09 8.15
C VAL A 18 -2.27 10.47 8.44
N SER A 19 -2.32 9.51 9.38
CA SER A 19 -3.55 9.07 10.07
C SER A 19 -3.47 9.51 11.55
N GLY A 20 -4.06 10.67 11.87
CA GLY A 20 -4.22 11.23 13.21
C GLY A 20 -2.95 11.67 13.95
N LEU A 21 -2.60 12.96 13.89
CA LEU A 21 -1.63 13.61 14.78
C LEU A 21 -2.39 14.47 15.80
N ALA A 22 -2.34 14.13 17.09
CA ALA A 22 -2.90 14.93 18.17
C ALA A 22 -1.79 15.61 19.00
N LEU A 23 -1.94 16.92 19.25
CA LEU A 23 -0.95 17.74 19.93
C LEU A 23 -1.63 18.58 21.01
N LYS A 24 -0.93 18.74 22.14
CA LYS A 24 -1.32 19.66 23.20
C LYS A 24 -0.37 20.85 23.22
N TYR A 25 -0.91 22.04 23.05
CA TYR A 25 -0.17 23.28 23.24
C TYR A 25 -0.32 23.72 24.70
N THR A 26 0.77 23.71 25.45
CA THR A 26 0.73 23.73 26.93
C THR A 26 1.13 25.06 27.56
N ALA A 27 1.74 25.99 26.81
CA ALA A 27 2.21 27.26 27.34
C ALA A 27 2.02 28.41 26.33
N PRO A 28 1.56 29.60 26.75
CA PRO A 28 1.34 30.74 25.85
C PRO A 28 2.64 31.28 25.26
N ASN A 29 2.53 31.99 24.13
CA ASN A 29 3.64 32.65 23.44
C ASN A 29 4.79 31.72 23.02
N GLN A 30 4.49 30.43 22.79
CA GLN A 30 5.45 29.46 22.26
C GLN A 30 5.19 29.19 20.78
N TRP A 31 6.27 28.88 20.07
CA TRP A 31 6.16 28.35 18.72
C TRP A 31 5.50 26.97 18.77
N PHE A 32 4.60 26.70 17.82
CA PHE A 32 4.08 25.35 17.59
C PHE A 32 4.17 25.02 16.10
N GLY A 33 4.38 23.76 15.80
CA GLY A 33 4.39 23.28 14.43
C GLY A 33 4.93 21.87 14.30
N GLY A 34 4.86 21.36 13.08
CA GLY A 34 5.30 20.03 12.70
C GLY A 34 5.01 19.81 11.23
N GLY A 35 5.29 18.61 10.74
CA GLY A 35 5.05 18.34 9.35
C GLY A 35 5.42 16.95 8.90
N ILE A 36 5.21 16.74 7.62
CA ILE A 36 5.39 15.50 6.90
C ILE A 36 6.44 15.77 5.83
N ALA A 37 7.65 15.31 6.14
CA ALA A 37 8.77 15.33 5.23
C ALA A 37 9.05 13.90 4.77
N PRO A 38 9.13 13.65 3.44
CA PRO A 38 9.56 12.36 2.96
C PRO A 38 11.05 12.18 3.29
N ARG A 39 11.47 10.93 3.58
CA ARG A 39 12.88 10.61 3.87
C ARG A 39 13.83 10.86 2.69
N GLN A 40 13.28 10.98 1.49
CA GLN A 40 13.95 11.32 0.24
C GLN A 40 13.02 12.21 -0.57
N ALA A 41 13.56 13.00 -1.50
CA ALA A 41 12.75 13.86 -2.35
C ALA A 41 11.63 13.11 -3.06
N ARG A 42 10.47 13.76 -3.22
CA ARG A 42 9.30 13.20 -3.92
C ARG A 42 8.88 14.06 -5.09
N ASP A 43 8.64 13.41 -6.24
CA ASP A 43 8.01 14.05 -7.39
C ASP A 43 6.49 14.08 -7.21
N MET A 44 5.95 15.29 -7.12
CA MET A 44 4.53 15.63 -6.97
C MET A 44 3.99 16.38 -8.19
N SER A 45 4.71 16.39 -9.32
CA SER A 45 4.37 17.18 -10.51
C SER A 45 3.00 16.82 -11.10
N LYS A 46 2.54 15.58 -10.89
CA LYS A 46 1.20 15.13 -11.33
C LYS A 46 0.05 15.82 -10.60
N PHE A 47 0.31 16.42 -9.45
CA PHE A 47 -0.69 17.13 -8.64
C PHE A 47 -0.72 18.64 -8.93
N ILE A 48 0.00 19.12 -9.94
CA ILE A 48 0.16 20.56 -10.23
C ILE A 48 -1.17 21.31 -10.41
N ASN A 49 -2.17 20.63 -10.99
CA ASN A 49 -3.53 21.18 -11.19
C ASN A 49 -4.52 20.74 -10.10
N GLY A 50 -4.02 20.11 -9.04
CA GLY A 50 -4.79 19.49 -7.99
C GLY A 50 -4.99 20.34 -6.76
N SER A 51 -5.35 19.70 -5.66
CA SER A 51 -5.50 20.34 -4.35
C SER A 51 -4.88 19.51 -3.23
N LEU A 52 -4.46 20.18 -2.16
CA LEU A 52 -4.15 19.57 -0.88
C LEU A 52 -5.39 19.67 0.01
N LYS A 53 -5.91 18.52 0.45
CA LYS A 53 -6.93 18.42 1.49
C LYS A 53 -6.30 18.02 2.81
N PHE A 54 -6.88 18.53 3.89
CA PHE A 54 -6.57 18.05 5.24
C PHE A 54 -7.75 18.34 6.17
N ARG A 55 -7.88 17.51 7.21
CA ARG A 55 -8.80 17.75 8.33
C ARG A 55 -8.03 18.23 9.53
N ILE A 56 -8.63 19.17 10.26
CA ILE A 56 -8.04 19.73 11.46
C ILE A 56 -9.12 20.04 12.50
N LYS A 57 -8.88 19.65 13.75
CA LYS A 57 -9.59 20.13 14.93
C LYS A 57 -8.69 21.14 15.62
N ILE A 58 -9.03 22.43 15.54
CA ILE A 58 -8.26 23.53 16.13
C ILE A 58 -9.19 24.70 16.49
N PRO A 59 -8.94 25.45 17.59
CA PRO A 59 -9.77 26.59 17.94
C PRO A 59 -9.80 27.69 16.87
N ALA A 60 -10.92 28.40 16.78
CA ALA A 60 -11.11 29.46 15.79
C ALA A 60 -10.09 30.61 15.94
N ASN A 61 -9.73 30.95 17.17
CA ASN A 61 -8.83 32.05 17.52
C ASN A 61 -7.33 31.73 17.33
N VAL A 62 -6.97 30.55 16.82
CA VAL A 62 -5.58 30.18 16.54
C VAL A 62 -5.30 30.36 15.05
N ALA A 63 -4.28 31.16 14.73
CA ALA A 63 -3.76 31.31 13.38
C ALA A 63 -2.62 30.30 13.13
N PHE A 64 -2.54 29.77 11.91
CA PHE A 64 -1.46 28.86 11.50
C PHE A 64 -1.12 29.05 10.02
N LYS A 65 0.04 28.56 9.60
CA LYS A 65 0.44 28.47 8.19
C LYS A 65 0.50 27.00 7.78
N ILE A 66 0.15 26.72 6.52
CA ILE A 66 0.53 25.46 5.86
C ILE A 66 1.63 25.76 4.86
N SER A 67 2.72 25.00 4.88
CA SER A 67 3.86 25.21 4.00
C SER A 67 4.35 23.93 3.32
N VAL A 68 5.04 24.12 2.20
CA VAL A 68 5.73 23.07 1.44
C VAL A 68 7.11 23.56 1.03
N SER A 69 8.05 22.63 0.85
CA SER A 69 9.41 22.94 0.45
C SER A 69 9.95 21.93 -0.56
N ASP A 70 10.84 22.37 -1.43
CA ASP A 70 11.60 21.51 -2.34
C ASP A 70 13.05 21.32 -1.89
N THR A 71 13.80 20.50 -2.61
CA THR A 71 15.24 20.26 -2.34
C THR A 71 16.13 21.39 -2.84
N TYR A 72 15.59 22.34 -3.61
CA TYR A 72 16.30 23.51 -4.15
C TYR A 72 16.20 24.72 -3.21
N THR A 73 15.86 24.50 -1.94
CA THR A 73 15.68 25.51 -0.89
C THR A 73 14.46 26.43 -1.07
N ASN A 74 13.62 26.22 -2.08
CA ASN A 74 12.40 26.99 -2.21
C ASN A 74 11.36 26.50 -1.21
N SER A 75 10.63 27.45 -0.62
CA SER A 75 9.48 27.15 0.21
C SER A 75 8.39 28.17 -0.03
N ASN A 76 7.14 27.75 0.17
CA ASN A 76 6.01 28.65 0.18
C ASN A 76 5.05 28.26 1.31
N ALA A 77 4.39 29.27 1.88
CA ALA A 77 3.47 29.09 2.99
C ALA A 77 2.21 29.92 2.76
N ILE A 78 1.04 29.30 2.98
CA ILE A 78 -0.25 29.96 3.01
C ILE A 78 -0.72 30.14 4.45
N THR A 79 -1.45 31.22 4.73
CA THR A 79 -1.89 31.55 6.08
C THR A 79 -3.37 31.24 6.26
N PHE A 80 -3.72 30.61 7.38
CA PHE A 80 -5.06 30.44 7.91
C PHE A 80 -5.24 31.41 9.09
N PRO A 81 -5.84 32.60 8.88
CA PRO A 81 -5.94 33.61 9.92
C PRO A 81 -6.85 33.16 11.06
N ALA A 82 -6.63 33.71 12.26
CA ALA A 82 -7.54 33.52 13.39
C ALA A 82 -8.91 34.14 13.07
N ASN A 83 -9.98 33.47 13.49
CA ASN A 83 -11.37 33.87 13.36
C ASN A 83 -11.83 34.16 11.92
N GLN A 84 -11.16 33.56 10.93
CA GLN A 84 -11.52 33.68 9.52
C GLN A 84 -11.61 32.31 8.85
N THR A 85 -12.58 32.17 7.94
CA THR A 85 -12.65 31.04 7.02
C THR A 85 -11.63 31.25 5.90
N ALA A 86 -10.79 30.25 5.69
CA ALA A 86 -9.83 30.20 4.60
C ALA A 86 -9.87 28.80 3.99
N TYR A 87 -9.87 28.69 2.65
CA TYR A 87 -9.85 27.41 1.93
C TYR A 87 -10.96 26.44 2.33
N GLY A 88 -12.15 26.97 2.65
CA GLY A 88 -13.31 26.18 3.09
C GLY A 88 -13.26 25.70 4.54
N LEU A 89 -12.19 26.01 5.30
CA LEU A 89 -12.06 25.59 6.69
C LEU A 89 -12.98 26.40 7.62
N VAL A 90 -14.00 25.74 8.14
CA VAL A 90 -14.87 26.25 9.22
C VAL A 90 -14.39 25.68 10.56
N ARG A 91 -14.20 26.54 11.57
CA ARG A 91 -13.69 26.17 12.90
C ARG A 91 -14.76 26.45 13.95
N ASN A 92 -15.54 25.42 14.29
CA ASN A 92 -16.66 25.50 15.24
C ASN A 92 -16.43 24.67 16.52
N GLY A 93 -15.17 24.34 16.82
CA GLY A 93 -14.80 23.46 17.94
C GLY A 93 -14.80 21.97 17.59
N GLU A 94 -15.22 21.60 16.37
CA GLU A 94 -15.15 20.25 15.83
C GLU A 94 -14.16 20.14 14.65
N TRP A 95 -13.99 18.93 14.13
CA TRP A 95 -13.18 18.67 12.94
C TRP A 95 -13.70 19.46 11.73
N GLY A 96 -12.85 20.34 11.19
CA GLY A 96 -13.07 21.01 9.91
C GLY A 96 -12.17 20.45 8.81
N GLN A 97 -12.50 20.70 7.55
CA GLN A 97 -11.68 20.35 6.39
C GLN A 97 -11.25 21.61 5.64
N ALA A 98 -10.00 21.66 5.21
CA ALA A 98 -9.51 22.64 4.24
C ALA A 98 -9.24 21.97 2.89
N THR A 99 -9.40 22.72 1.80
CA THR A 99 -9.01 22.30 0.44
C THR A 99 -8.26 23.43 -0.22
N VAL A 100 -6.96 23.24 -0.39
CA VAL A 100 -6.01 24.27 -0.84
C VAL A 100 -5.55 23.93 -2.26
N PRO A 101 -5.74 24.79 -3.26
CA PRO A 101 -5.19 24.57 -4.59
C PRO A 101 -3.66 24.42 -4.56
N ILE A 102 -3.10 23.43 -5.26
CA ILE A 102 -1.64 23.23 -5.30
C ILE A 102 -0.94 24.43 -5.95
N SER A 103 -1.58 25.11 -6.90
CA SER A 103 -1.09 26.34 -7.53
C SER A 103 -0.81 27.45 -6.51
N GLU A 104 -1.64 27.56 -5.47
CA GLU A 104 -1.50 28.56 -4.42
C GLU A 104 -0.55 28.10 -3.32
N LEU A 105 -0.63 26.82 -2.94
CA LEU A 105 0.25 26.23 -1.94
C LEU A 105 1.73 26.25 -2.36
N ARG A 106 2.03 25.96 -3.63
CA ARG A 106 3.41 25.91 -4.14
C ARG A 106 3.96 27.31 -4.48
N GLY A 107 3.09 28.29 -4.72
CA GLY A 107 3.48 29.59 -5.23
C GLY A 107 4.20 29.51 -6.58
N THR A 108 5.13 30.43 -6.84
CA THR A 108 5.83 30.49 -8.14
C THR A 108 7.05 29.57 -8.19
N LEU A 109 7.72 29.36 -7.06
CA LEU A 109 9.09 28.84 -7.04
C LEU A 109 9.21 27.39 -6.59
N VAL A 110 8.25 26.84 -5.83
CA VAL A 110 8.37 25.46 -5.34
C VAL A 110 8.28 24.47 -6.50
N ALA A 111 9.35 23.71 -6.68
CA ALA A 111 9.52 22.69 -7.69
C ALA A 111 8.89 21.36 -7.24
N LEU A 112 7.69 21.08 -7.76
CA LEU A 112 6.97 19.84 -7.42
C LEU A 112 7.73 18.58 -7.79
N GLN A 113 8.66 18.63 -8.75
CA GLN A 113 9.48 17.47 -9.14
C GLN A 113 10.43 16.96 -8.05
N SER A 114 10.71 17.74 -7.00
CA SER A 114 11.66 17.35 -5.95
C SER A 114 11.29 17.94 -4.58
N MET A 115 10.18 17.48 -4.02
CA MET A 115 9.65 17.96 -2.74
C MET A 115 10.44 17.39 -1.55
N SER A 116 10.89 18.26 -0.65
CA SER A 116 11.59 17.92 0.61
C SER A 116 10.68 18.02 1.84
N ALA A 117 9.58 18.79 1.75
CA ALA A 117 8.51 18.83 2.74
C ALA A 117 7.15 18.92 2.04
N MET A 118 6.27 17.95 2.30
CA MET A 118 5.01 17.78 1.58
C MET A 118 3.81 18.37 2.32
N PHE A 119 3.96 18.64 3.61
CA PHE A 119 2.98 19.33 4.44
C PHE A 119 3.65 19.76 5.74
N ASN A 120 3.79 21.05 5.99
CA ASN A 120 4.13 21.55 7.31
C ASN A 120 2.97 22.39 7.81
N PHE A 121 2.70 22.32 9.11
CA PHE A 121 1.82 23.25 9.80
C PHE A 121 2.65 23.98 10.85
N VAL A 122 2.60 25.31 10.88
CA VAL A 122 3.42 26.11 11.80
C VAL A 122 2.64 27.32 12.31
N SER A 123 3.01 27.81 13.49
CA SER A 123 2.48 29.06 14.05
C SER A 123 2.76 30.25 13.13
N VAL A 124 1.91 31.28 13.21
CA VAL A 124 2.10 32.53 12.48
C VAL A 124 2.96 33.48 13.31
N ASP A 125 4.06 33.97 12.74
CA ASP A 125 4.92 34.98 13.35
C ASP A 125 4.11 36.22 13.73
N GLY A 126 4.27 36.70 14.97
CA GLY A 126 3.51 37.85 15.49
C GLY A 126 2.06 37.55 15.89
N ALA A 127 1.59 36.31 15.75
CA ALA A 127 0.25 35.87 16.15
C ALA A 127 0.29 34.55 16.94
N LEU A 128 1.20 34.46 17.91
CA LEU A 128 1.35 33.27 18.75
C LEU A 128 0.13 33.08 19.69
N PRO A 129 -0.27 31.84 20.00
CA PRO A 129 -1.41 31.57 20.87
C PRO A 129 -1.17 32.05 22.30
N GLN A 130 -2.16 32.76 22.85
CA GLN A 130 -2.12 33.32 24.21
C GLN A 130 -2.69 32.38 25.29
N ALA A 131 -3.18 31.21 24.90
CA ALA A 131 -3.75 30.21 25.81
C ALA A 131 -3.42 28.79 25.34
N ALA A 132 -3.48 27.84 26.27
CA ALA A 132 -3.35 26.42 25.97
C ALA A 132 -4.53 25.93 25.11
N PHE A 133 -4.27 24.99 24.21
CA PHE A 133 -5.31 24.35 23.41
C PHE A 133 -4.89 22.96 22.95
N ASP A 134 -5.87 22.12 22.65
CA ASP A 134 -5.66 20.85 21.97
C ASP A 134 -5.87 21.05 20.46
N MET A 135 -5.05 20.37 19.66
CA MET A 135 -5.25 20.30 18.22
C MET A 135 -5.05 18.89 17.69
N ALA A 136 -5.72 18.58 16.58
CA ALA A 136 -5.47 17.35 15.85
C ALA A 136 -5.52 17.59 14.34
N ILE A 137 -4.66 16.91 13.59
CA ILE A 137 -4.63 16.94 12.12
C ILE A 137 -4.79 15.50 11.62
N ASP A 138 -5.59 15.34 10.57
CA ASP A 138 -5.81 14.06 9.90
C ASP A 138 -6.04 14.26 8.41
N ASP A 139 -6.10 13.17 7.64
CA ASP A 139 -6.51 13.15 6.24
C ASP A 139 -5.74 14.14 5.34
N VAL A 140 -4.42 14.28 5.55
CA VAL A 140 -3.57 15.10 4.67
C VAL A 140 -3.39 14.39 3.33
N ILE A 141 -4.12 14.85 2.31
CA ILE A 141 -4.28 14.20 1.02
C ILE A 141 -3.92 15.17 -0.11
N TRP A 142 -3.00 14.77 -0.98
CA TRP A 142 -2.82 15.42 -2.28
C TRP A 142 -3.75 14.78 -3.30
N GLU A 143 -4.62 15.57 -3.91
CA GLU A 143 -5.59 15.16 -4.93
C GLU A 143 -5.18 15.65 -6.31
N CYS A 144 -5.33 14.79 -7.34
CA CYS A 144 -5.17 15.21 -8.73
C CYS A 144 -6.27 16.20 -9.17
N GLY A 145 -5.92 17.13 -10.05
CA GLY A 145 -6.89 17.96 -10.76
C GLY A 145 -7.60 17.23 -11.89
N THR A 146 -8.59 17.88 -12.50
CA THR A 146 -9.26 17.38 -13.71
C THR A 146 -8.36 17.57 -14.94
N GLY A 147 -7.53 16.57 -15.25
CA GLY A 147 -6.67 16.57 -16.44
C GLY A 147 -6.00 15.22 -16.73
N ALA A 148 -5.77 14.91 -18.01
CA ALA A 148 -5.27 13.63 -18.52
C ALA A 148 -3.89 13.18 -17.99
N ALA A 149 -3.14 14.06 -17.31
CA ALA A 149 -1.82 13.76 -16.72
C ALA A 149 -1.88 12.72 -15.57
N CYS A 150 -3.09 12.40 -15.11
CA CYS A 150 -3.38 11.44 -14.04
C CYS A 150 -3.99 10.11 -14.57
N GLN A 151 -3.88 9.81 -15.87
CA GLN A 151 -4.27 8.52 -16.44
C GLN A 151 -3.02 7.71 -16.82
N PRO A 152 -2.95 6.39 -16.58
CA PRO A 152 -2.01 5.56 -17.33
C PRO A 152 -2.40 5.66 -18.82
N SER A 153 -1.45 6.02 -19.68
CA SER A 153 -1.66 6.13 -21.12
C SER A 153 -2.07 4.76 -21.69
N SER A 154 -3.37 4.53 -21.87
CA SER A 154 -3.86 3.40 -22.67
C SER A 154 -3.79 3.81 -24.14
N SER A 155 -2.74 3.36 -24.84
CA SER A 155 -2.72 3.39 -26.30
C SER A 155 -3.71 2.33 -26.83
N SER A 156 -4.95 2.71 -27.05
CA SER A 156 -5.91 1.90 -27.82
C SER A 156 -5.73 2.19 -29.31
N SER A 157 -5.12 1.24 -30.02
CA SER A 157 -5.22 1.15 -31.47
C SER A 157 -6.65 0.76 -31.83
N SER A 158 -7.42 1.72 -32.35
CA SER A 158 -8.74 1.48 -32.93
C SER A 158 -8.59 0.79 -34.28
N SER A 159 -8.85 -0.52 -34.34
CA SER A 159 -9.22 -1.20 -35.59
C SER A 159 -10.74 -1.20 -35.71
N SER A 160 -11.23 -0.36 -36.60
CA SER A 160 -12.61 -0.32 -37.06
C SER A 160 -12.93 -1.58 -37.87
N SER A 161 -13.96 -2.33 -37.48
CA SER A 161 -14.67 -3.23 -38.39
C SER A 161 -16.17 -2.94 -38.33
N SER A 162 -16.65 -2.41 -39.45
CA SER A 162 -18.03 -2.17 -39.80
C SER A 162 -18.79 -3.48 -39.95
N SER A 163 -19.89 -3.65 -39.22
CA SER A 163 -20.88 -4.70 -39.47
C SER A 163 -22.07 -4.13 -40.24
N SER A 164 -22.10 -4.41 -41.54
CA SER A 164 -23.29 -4.29 -42.38
C SER A 164 -24.18 -5.52 -42.18
N SER A 165 -25.41 -5.25 -41.77
CA SER A 165 -26.53 -6.18 -41.69
C SER A 165 -26.96 -6.69 -43.07
N SER A 166 -27.22 -7.99 -43.18
CA SER A 166 -28.21 -8.51 -44.13
C SER A 166 -28.80 -9.83 -43.63
N SER A 167 -30.12 -9.80 -43.53
CA SER A 167 -31.08 -10.86 -43.24
C SER A 167 -31.09 -11.99 -44.28
N SER A 168 -31.38 -13.22 -43.83
CA SER A 168 -32.30 -14.10 -44.55
C SER A 168 -32.86 -15.22 -43.66
N THR A 169 -34.18 -15.21 -43.61
CA THR A 169 -35.17 -16.16 -43.12
C THR A 169 -35.01 -17.57 -43.70
N SER A 170 -35.29 -18.62 -42.92
CA SER A 170 -36.43 -19.55 -43.13
C SER A 170 -36.25 -20.91 -42.44
N SER A 171 -37.12 -21.13 -41.46
CA SER A 171 -37.79 -22.36 -41.00
C SER A 171 -37.73 -23.66 -41.82
N SER A 172 -37.58 -24.81 -41.13
CA SER A 172 -38.60 -25.90 -41.13
C SER A 172 -38.30 -27.09 -40.19
N LYS A 173 -39.23 -27.30 -39.24
CA LYS A 173 -39.91 -28.56 -38.81
C LYS A 173 -39.17 -29.65 -37.97
N PRO A 174 -39.86 -30.32 -37.00
CA PRO A 174 -39.24 -31.18 -35.99
C PRO A 174 -39.47 -32.70 -36.23
N SER A 175 -38.67 -33.52 -35.56
CA SER A 175 -39.01 -34.93 -35.30
C SER A 175 -38.25 -35.46 -34.09
N SER A 176 -39.00 -36.11 -33.20
CA SER A 176 -38.64 -36.72 -31.93
C SER A 176 -37.84 -38.02 -32.06
N SER A 177 -36.89 -38.24 -31.15
CA SER A 177 -36.67 -39.56 -30.55
C SER A 177 -35.93 -39.44 -29.21
N SER A 178 -36.43 -40.20 -28.24
CA SER A 178 -35.97 -40.35 -26.87
C SER A 178 -34.76 -41.27 -26.78
N SER A 179 -33.74 -40.91 -26.00
CA SER A 179 -32.92 -41.88 -25.25
C SER A 179 -32.19 -41.20 -24.09
N SER A 180 -32.31 -41.85 -22.94
CA SER A 180 -31.70 -41.56 -21.65
C SER A 180 -30.19 -41.78 -21.64
N SER A 181 -29.42 -40.90 -21.00
CA SER A 181 -28.18 -41.27 -20.32
C SER A 181 -27.61 -40.13 -19.45
N SER A 182 -27.48 -40.45 -18.15
CA SER A 182 -26.43 -40.02 -17.22
C SER A 182 -25.96 -38.55 -17.24
N SER A 183 -26.49 -37.74 -16.32
CA SER A 183 -25.87 -36.50 -15.86
C SER A 183 -24.65 -36.81 -14.98
N SER A 184 -23.47 -36.87 -15.56
CA SER A 184 -22.20 -36.71 -14.85
C SER A 184 -22.03 -35.23 -14.50
N SER A 185 -22.13 -34.90 -13.21
CA SER A 185 -21.82 -33.59 -12.66
C SER A 185 -20.31 -33.33 -12.80
N SER A 186 -19.94 -32.65 -13.87
CA SER A 186 -18.60 -32.08 -14.06
C SER A 186 -18.40 -30.95 -13.07
N SER A 187 -17.44 -31.15 -12.18
CA SER A 187 -16.88 -30.16 -11.28
C SER A 187 -16.32 -28.98 -12.08
N SER A 188 -17.03 -27.85 -12.04
CA SER A 188 -16.54 -26.58 -12.53
C SER A 188 -15.43 -26.09 -11.58
N SER A 189 -14.19 -26.37 -11.97
CA SER A 189 -12.99 -25.76 -11.40
C SER A 189 -12.99 -24.27 -11.75
N SER A 190 -13.31 -23.43 -10.77
CA SER A 190 -13.14 -21.99 -10.85
C SER A 190 -11.64 -21.67 -10.89
N SER A 191 -11.12 -21.51 -12.11
CA SER A 191 -9.79 -20.94 -12.33
C SER A 191 -9.81 -19.48 -11.91
N SER A 192 -9.07 -19.17 -10.84
CA SER A 192 -8.79 -17.82 -10.41
C SER A 192 -7.91 -17.14 -11.47
N SER A 193 -8.54 -16.33 -12.33
CA SER A 193 -7.82 -15.43 -13.22
C SER A 193 -7.16 -14.33 -12.37
N SER A 194 -5.90 -14.54 -12.01
CA SER A 194 -5.05 -13.44 -11.53
C SER A 194 -4.78 -12.53 -12.73
N THR A 195 -5.24 -11.29 -12.66
CA THR A 195 -4.82 -10.25 -13.60
C THR A 195 -3.29 -10.13 -13.56
N PRO A 196 -2.59 -10.14 -14.70
CA PRO A 196 -1.14 -9.99 -14.71
C PRO A 196 -0.75 -8.65 -14.10
N VAL A 197 -0.15 -8.69 -12.92
CA VAL A 197 0.46 -7.52 -12.29
C VAL A 197 1.64 -7.08 -13.15
N THR A 198 1.54 -5.90 -13.75
CA THR A 198 2.64 -5.31 -14.54
C THR A 198 3.84 -5.04 -13.62
N PRO A 199 5.02 -5.60 -13.89
CA PRO A 199 6.22 -5.29 -13.11
C PRO A 199 6.56 -3.81 -13.14
N VAL A 200 6.86 -3.21 -11.99
CA VAL A 200 7.23 -1.80 -11.85
C VAL A 200 8.70 -1.70 -11.43
N LEU A 201 9.43 -0.67 -11.90
CA LEU A 201 10.79 -0.38 -11.45
C LEU A 201 10.78 -0.01 -9.95
N VAL A 202 11.44 -0.80 -9.12
CA VAL A 202 11.49 -0.62 -7.65
C VAL A 202 12.86 -0.15 -7.14
N SER A 203 13.92 -0.14 -7.97
CA SER A 203 15.27 0.30 -7.60
C SER A 203 15.58 1.77 -7.91
N GLY A 204 14.78 2.48 -8.71
CA GLY A 204 15.08 3.85 -9.14
C GLY A 204 15.25 4.81 -7.95
N GLY A 205 16.39 5.53 -7.92
CA GLY A 205 16.75 6.50 -6.90
C GLY A 205 16.94 5.92 -5.49
N LYS A 206 17.03 4.59 -5.36
CA LYS A 206 17.18 3.93 -4.06
C LYS A 206 18.60 4.04 -3.52
N PRO A 207 18.79 3.97 -2.18
CA PRO A 207 20.12 3.91 -1.60
C PRO A 207 20.90 2.70 -2.14
N ALA A 208 22.15 2.92 -2.53
CA ALA A 208 23.05 1.86 -2.96
C ALA A 208 24.34 1.87 -2.13
N THR A 209 24.88 0.68 -1.92
CA THR A 209 26.21 0.45 -1.34
C THR A 209 27.00 -0.47 -2.24
N ALA A 210 28.32 -0.41 -2.18
CA ALA A 210 29.20 -1.25 -2.97
C ALA A 210 30.42 -1.68 -2.16
N SER A 211 31.11 -2.74 -2.63
CA SER A 211 32.37 -3.18 -2.01
C SER A 211 33.46 -2.12 -2.07
N THR A 212 33.54 -1.41 -3.19
CA THR A 212 34.46 -0.29 -3.47
C THR A 212 33.78 0.68 -4.43
N SER A 213 34.29 1.91 -4.52
CA SER A 213 33.72 2.93 -5.41
C SER A 213 34.80 3.90 -5.88
N LEU A 214 35.23 3.76 -7.13
CA LEU A 214 35.93 4.82 -7.88
C LEU A 214 34.92 5.81 -8.47
N GLN A 215 33.72 5.32 -8.77
CA GLN A 215 32.51 6.12 -8.99
C GLN A 215 31.40 5.61 -8.06
N ALA A 216 30.54 6.51 -7.61
CA ALA A 216 29.58 6.24 -6.54
C ALA A 216 28.57 5.14 -6.93
N ALA A 217 28.21 4.30 -5.95
CA ALA A 217 27.19 3.26 -6.11
C ALA A 217 25.82 3.81 -6.58
N ALA A 218 25.45 5.01 -6.12
CA ALA A 218 24.19 5.66 -6.47
C ALA A 218 24.09 6.02 -7.96
N SER A 219 25.23 6.21 -8.64
CA SER A 219 25.30 6.53 -10.07
C SER A 219 24.83 5.39 -10.98
N ALA A 220 24.58 4.20 -10.43
CA ALA A 220 23.98 3.08 -11.15
C ALA A 220 22.46 2.98 -10.93
N LEU A 221 21.83 3.92 -10.21
CA LEU A 221 20.40 3.93 -9.88
C LEU A 221 19.74 5.29 -10.12
N ASP A 222 20.43 6.22 -10.77
CA ASP A 222 19.98 7.60 -10.94
C ASP A 222 19.14 7.81 -12.21
N GLY A 223 19.04 6.78 -13.07
CA GLY A 223 18.27 6.82 -14.32
C GLY A 223 19.00 7.55 -15.44
N ASN A 224 20.30 7.82 -15.28
CA ASN A 224 21.12 8.52 -16.26
C ASN A 224 22.16 7.55 -16.86
N ALA A 225 21.95 7.16 -18.11
CA ALA A 225 22.85 6.24 -18.83
C ALA A 225 24.27 6.80 -19.08
N GLY A 226 24.56 8.05 -18.73
CA GLY A 226 25.90 8.66 -18.80
C GLY A 226 26.70 8.55 -17.50
N THR A 227 26.08 8.21 -16.38
CA THR A 227 26.71 8.01 -15.07
C THR A 227 26.79 6.53 -14.75
N ARG A 228 27.74 6.13 -13.90
CA ARG A 228 27.98 4.71 -13.59
C ARG A 228 28.57 4.52 -12.21
N TRP A 229 28.29 3.37 -11.59
CA TRP A 229 29.14 2.85 -10.52
C TRP A 229 30.40 2.21 -11.13
N GLU A 230 31.53 2.35 -10.44
CA GLU A 230 32.80 1.72 -10.83
C GLU A 230 33.51 1.17 -9.59
N SER A 231 33.87 -0.11 -9.62
CA SER A 231 34.69 -0.73 -8.57
C SER A 231 36.17 -0.33 -8.66
N ALA A 232 36.92 -0.56 -7.59
CA ALA A 232 38.38 -0.55 -7.65
C ALA A 232 38.88 -1.56 -8.72
N HIS A 233 39.95 -1.20 -9.42
CA HIS A 233 40.52 -2.04 -10.47
C HIS A 233 41.25 -3.25 -9.88
N GLY A 234 41.21 -4.38 -10.58
CA GLY A 234 41.89 -5.61 -10.14
C GLY A 234 41.28 -6.32 -8.93
N VAL A 235 40.19 -5.81 -8.34
CA VAL A 235 39.55 -6.38 -7.15
C VAL A 235 38.38 -7.29 -7.53
N SER A 236 38.55 -8.60 -7.28
CA SER A 236 37.50 -9.61 -7.34
C SER A 236 37.47 -10.41 -6.04
N PRO A 237 36.29 -10.75 -5.49
CA PRO A 237 34.95 -10.33 -5.94
C PRO A 237 34.67 -8.85 -5.61
N SER A 238 33.76 -8.24 -6.37
CA SER A 238 33.21 -6.90 -6.08
C SER A 238 31.70 -6.91 -6.24
N TRP A 239 31.00 -6.02 -5.54
CA TRP A 239 29.54 -6.00 -5.57
C TRP A 239 28.95 -4.61 -5.48
N LEU A 240 27.75 -4.47 -6.05
CA LEU A 240 26.86 -3.32 -5.94
C LEU A 240 25.52 -3.81 -5.39
N SER A 241 25.00 -3.18 -4.35
CA SER A 241 23.73 -3.51 -3.70
C SER A 241 22.80 -2.32 -3.63
N VAL A 242 21.51 -2.55 -3.84
CA VAL A 242 20.42 -1.58 -3.66
C VAL A 242 19.52 -1.97 -2.48
N ASP A 243 19.16 -0.99 -1.64
CA ASP A 243 18.10 -1.11 -0.62
C ASP A 243 16.77 -0.60 -1.17
N LEU A 244 15.82 -1.50 -1.45
CA LEU A 244 14.50 -1.15 -1.98
C LEU A 244 13.61 -0.42 -0.94
N GLY A 245 14.04 -0.37 0.32
CA GLY A 245 13.40 0.26 1.47
C GLY A 245 12.49 -0.68 2.26
N THR A 246 11.75 -1.54 1.57
CA THR A 246 10.99 -2.67 2.14
C THR A 246 11.22 -3.89 1.28
N ALA A 247 10.90 -5.08 1.79
CA ALA A 247 10.86 -6.26 0.94
C ALA A 247 9.89 -6.03 -0.24
N LYS A 248 10.26 -6.47 -1.44
CA LYS A 248 9.48 -6.41 -2.69
C LYS A 248 9.43 -7.80 -3.30
N ALA A 249 8.29 -8.17 -3.87
CA ALA A 249 8.20 -9.40 -4.65
C ALA A 249 8.87 -9.14 -6.00
N LEU A 250 10.04 -9.74 -6.23
CA LEU A 250 10.87 -9.47 -7.41
C LEU A 250 10.37 -10.27 -8.61
N SER A 251 10.56 -9.70 -9.81
CA SER A 251 10.23 -10.36 -11.07
C SER A 251 11.39 -10.34 -12.07
N GLN A 252 12.19 -9.27 -12.07
CA GLN A 252 13.26 -9.10 -13.06
C GLN A 252 14.36 -8.17 -12.53
N VAL A 253 15.58 -8.40 -12.97
CA VAL A 253 16.72 -7.51 -12.79
C VAL A 253 17.37 -7.28 -14.15
N VAL A 254 17.54 -6.01 -14.51
CA VAL A 254 18.21 -5.57 -15.73
C VAL A 254 19.48 -4.82 -15.33
N ILE A 255 20.60 -5.21 -15.92
CA ILE A 255 21.91 -4.61 -15.65
C ILE A 255 22.43 -4.03 -16.96
N ASN A 256 22.61 -2.72 -17.00
CA ASN A 256 23.27 -2.04 -18.10
C ASN A 256 24.75 -1.89 -17.76
N TRP A 257 25.57 -2.75 -18.35
CA TRP A 257 27.02 -2.79 -18.14
C TRP A 257 27.74 -1.77 -19.01
N GLU A 258 28.79 -1.17 -18.44
CA GLU A 258 29.84 -0.52 -19.24
C GLU A 258 30.79 -1.57 -19.82
N ALA A 259 31.79 -1.16 -20.61
CA ALA A 259 32.75 -2.09 -21.21
C ALA A 259 33.48 -2.94 -20.16
N ALA A 260 33.90 -2.34 -19.04
CA ALA A 260 34.53 -3.03 -17.92
C ALA A 260 33.49 -3.79 -17.06
N ASN A 261 33.11 -4.98 -17.51
CA ASN A 261 32.02 -5.77 -16.92
C ASN A 261 32.47 -7.12 -16.35
N ALA A 262 31.52 -7.88 -15.79
CA ALA A 262 31.72 -9.23 -15.30
C ALA A 262 31.51 -10.30 -16.40
N SER A 263 32.35 -11.34 -16.44
CA SER A 263 32.03 -12.60 -17.13
C SER A 263 31.21 -13.52 -16.26
N VAL A 264 31.46 -13.52 -14.94
CA VAL A 264 30.76 -14.35 -13.96
C VAL A 264 30.26 -13.49 -12.80
N TYR A 265 28.96 -13.55 -12.56
CA TYR A 265 28.32 -12.85 -11.44
C TYR A 265 27.07 -13.57 -10.95
N GLN A 266 26.63 -13.21 -9.75
CA GLN A 266 25.37 -13.66 -9.17
C GLN A 266 24.45 -12.47 -8.88
N ILE A 267 23.16 -12.66 -9.09
CA ILE A 267 22.11 -11.79 -8.57
C ILE A 267 21.64 -12.40 -7.27
N GLN A 268 21.74 -11.65 -6.18
CA GLN A 268 21.40 -12.14 -4.84
C GLN A 268 20.38 -11.23 -4.15
N GLY A 269 19.51 -11.85 -3.35
CA GLY A 269 18.49 -11.17 -2.55
C GLY A 269 18.74 -11.35 -1.06
N SER A 270 18.43 -10.34 -0.26
CA SER A 270 18.50 -10.37 1.21
C SER A 270 17.38 -9.55 1.85
N ASN A 271 16.99 -9.90 3.07
CA ASN A 271 16.06 -9.11 3.89
C ASN A 271 16.74 -8.36 5.04
N ASP A 272 18.01 -8.67 5.33
CA ASP A 272 18.78 -8.14 6.46
C ASP A 272 20.13 -7.52 6.05
N ASN A 273 20.47 -7.55 4.75
CA ASN A 273 21.74 -7.10 4.17
C ASN A 273 22.98 -7.90 4.64
N ALA A 274 22.80 -9.02 5.33
CA ALA A 274 23.87 -9.86 5.86
C ALA A 274 23.82 -11.28 5.30
N ASN A 275 22.63 -11.88 5.27
CA ASN A 275 22.39 -13.21 4.73
C ASN A 275 21.82 -13.11 3.33
N TRP A 276 22.49 -13.72 2.35
CA TRP A 276 22.19 -13.55 0.94
C TRP A 276 21.79 -14.88 0.29
N ALA A 277 20.65 -14.89 -0.40
CA ALA A 277 20.20 -15.99 -1.23
C ALA A 277 20.54 -15.72 -2.70
N THR A 278 21.09 -16.71 -3.40
CA THR A 278 21.34 -16.61 -4.84
C THR A 278 20.05 -16.78 -5.62
N LEU A 279 19.65 -15.73 -6.36
CA LEU A 279 18.46 -15.73 -7.21
C LEU A 279 18.79 -16.17 -8.63
N LYS A 280 19.99 -15.82 -9.11
CA LYS A 280 20.49 -16.18 -10.44
C LYS A 280 22.01 -16.21 -10.46
N SER A 281 22.58 -17.14 -11.21
CA SER A 281 24.00 -17.16 -11.58
C SER A 281 24.14 -16.96 -13.08
N VAL A 282 25.09 -16.12 -13.50
CA VAL A 282 25.37 -15.80 -14.90
C VAL A 282 26.86 -15.99 -15.16
N THR A 283 27.20 -16.61 -16.29
CA THR A 283 28.57 -16.89 -16.74
C THR A 283 28.72 -16.50 -18.21
N GLY A 284 29.97 -16.36 -18.68
CA GLY A 284 30.26 -16.14 -20.11
C GLY A 284 30.02 -14.71 -20.62
N GLY A 285 29.87 -13.71 -19.74
CA GLY A 285 29.73 -12.31 -20.13
C GLY A 285 30.92 -11.82 -20.96
N THR A 286 30.65 -11.27 -22.15
CA THR A 286 31.66 -10.74 -23.08
C THR A 286 32.05 -9.30 -22.74
N PHE A 287 33.32 -8.96 -22.90
CA PHE A 287 33.81 -7.59 -22.74
C PHE A 287 33.10 -6.61 -23.71
N GLY A 288 32.88 -5.38 -23.27
CA GLY A 288 32.14 -4.36 -24.03
C GLY A 288 30.76 -4.04 -23.45
N ASN A 289 30.18 -2.92 -23.87
CA ASN A 289 28.88 -2.47 -23.37
C ASN A 289 27.80 -3.50 -23.69
N ARG A 290 26.97 -3.86 -22.70
CA ARG A 290 25.86 -4.78 -22.90
C ARG A 290 24.79 -4.63 -21.84
N THR A 291 23.60 -5.12 -22.14
CA THR A 291 22.49 -5.18 -21.18
C THR A 291 22.13 -6.63 -20.91
N ASP A 292 22.18 -7.01 -19.64
CA ASP A 292 21.78 -8.34 -19.19
C ASP A 292 20.39 -8.24 -18.54
N THR A 293 19.41 -8.97 -19.08
CA THR A 293 18.03 -9.00 -18.58
C THR A 293 17.73 -10.36 -17.96
N ASN A 294 17.48 -10.40 -16.66
CA ASN A 294 17.38 -11.62 -15.88
C ASN A 294 16.03 -11.71 -15.15
N ALA A 295 15.24 -12.74 -15.43
CA ALA A 295 14.08 -13.07 -14.61
C ALA A 295 14.54 -13.60 -13.24
N VAL A 296 13.91 -13.11 -12.17
CA VAL A 296 14.16 -13.52 -10.78
C VAL A 296 12.84 -13.64 -10.03
N SER A 297 12.85 -14.27 -8.86
CA SER A 297 11.66 -14.40 -8.01
C SER A 297 12.03 -14.34 -6.53
N GLY A 298 11.01 -14.24 -5.67
CA GLY A 298 11.14 -14.16 -4.22
C GLY A 298 10.95 -12.74 -3.67
N THR A 299 10.85 -12.63 -2.35
CA THR A 299 10.52 -11.38 -1.66
C THR A 299 11.72 -10.90 -0.85
N TYR A 300 12.36 -9.82 -1.32
CA TYR A 300 13.62 -9.32 -0.75
C TYR A 300 13.64 -7.79 -0.64
N ARG A 301 14.30 -7.27 0.40
CA ARG A 301 14.51 -5.82 0.58
C ARG A 301 15.77 -5.34 -0.13
N TYR A 302 16.84 -6.13 -0.07
CA TYR A 302 18.12 -5.81 -0.68
C TYR A 302 18.34 -6.72 -1.88
N VAL A 303 18.84 -6.14 -2.96
CA VAL A 303 19.30 -6.89 -4.14
C VAL A 303 20.75 -6.49 -4.39
N ARG A 304 21.63 -7.44 -4.69
CA ARG A 304 23.00 -7.14 -5.09
C ARG A 304 23.44 -7.91 -6.31
N ILE A 305 24.31 -7.29 -7.09
CA ILE A 305 25.07 -7.91 -8.16
C ILE A 305 26.45 -8.24 -7.59
N TYR A 306 26.74 -9.52 -7.42
CA TYR A 306 27.98 -10.04 -6.84
C TYR A 306 28.88 -10.58 -7.95
N CYS A 307 29.84 -9.77 -8.38
CA CYS A 307 30.73 -10.06 -9.50
C CYS A 307 31.96 -10.82 -9.01
N THR A 308 32.21 -12.00 -9.59
CA THR A 308 33.30 -12.89 -9.16
C THR A 308 34.43 -12.97 -10.18
N GLU A 309 34.12 -12.80 -11.46
CA GLU A 309 35.12 -12.84 -12.53
C GLU A 309 34.88 -11.72 -13.56
N ARG A 310 35.96 -11.05 -13.97
CA ARG A 310 35.96 -10.01 -15.00
C ARG A 310 35.93 -10.64 -16.39
N SER A 311 35.30 -9.97 -17.35
CA SER A 311 35.33 -10.41 -18.74
C SER A 311 36.76 -10.47 -19.31
N ALA A 312 36.99 -11.40 -20.23
CA ALA A 312 38.30 -11.57 -20.86
C ALA A 312 38.72 -10.28 -21.57
N GLY A 313 39.92 -9.78 -21.26
CA GLY A 313 40.43 -8.49 -21.76
C GLY A 313 40.10 -7.26 -20.89
N ASN A 314 39.28 -7.41 -19.86
CA ASN A 314 38.99 -6.33 -18.90
C ASN A 314 40.14 -6.14 -17.89
N ASN A 315 40.99 -5.13 -18.12
CA ASN A 315 42.10 -4.76 -17.23
C ASN A 315 41.70 -3.81 -16.09
N TRP A 316 40.43 -3.45 -15.97
CA TRP A 316 39.91 -2.50 -14.98
C TRP A 316 39.17 -3.25 -13.85
N GLY A 317 38.07 -2.68 -13.37
CA GLY A 317 37.14 -3.27 -12.40
C GLY A 317 35.82 -3.70 -13.04
N TYR A 318 34.74 -3.57 -12.28
CA TYR A 318 33.36 -3.76 -12.74
C TYR A 318 32.65 -2.42 -12.78
N SER A 319 31.82 -2.22 -13.79
CA SER A 319 31.26 -0.92 -14.11
C SER A 319 29.83 -1.09 -14.64
N ILE A 320 28.87 -0.44 -13.96
CA ILE A 320 27.43 -0.56 -14.24
C ILE A 320 26.87 0.84 -14.43
N PHE A 321 26.34 1.12 -15.63
CA PHE A 321 25.61 2.35 -15.93
C PHE A 321 24.26 2.38 -15.19
N GLU A 322 23.49 1.29 -15.24
CA GLU A 322 22.17 1.23 -14.59
C GLU A 322 21.86 -0.16 -14.04
N LEU A 323 21.28 -0.21 -12.84
CA LEU A 323 20.74 -1.40 -12.18
C LEU A 323 19.24 -1.22 -11.95
N SER A 324 18.44 -1.83 -12.83
CA SER A 324 16.98 -1.78 -12.77
C SER A 324 16.41 -3.07 -12.18
N VAL A 325 15.86 -2.99 -10.96
CA VAL A 325 15.13 -4.09 -10.32
C VAL A 325 13.64 -3.84 -10.50
N TYR A 326 12.93 -4.81 -11.06
CA TYR A 326 11.49 -4.79 -11.23
C TYR A 326 10.82 -5.78 -10.29
N GLY A 327 9.65 -5.38 -9.79
CA GLY A 327 8.82 -6.21 -8.95
C GLY A 327 7.51 -5.53 -8.61
N THR A 328 6.82 -6.09 -7.62
CA THR A 328 5.64 -5.50 -7.00
C THR A 328 5.90 -5.25 -5.52
N ASN A 329 5.17 -4.29 -4.95
CA ASN A 329 5.08 -4.22 -3.49
C ASN A 329 4.55 -5.58 -2.99
N PRO A 330 5.07 -6.11 -1.86
CA PRO A 330 4.40 -7.22 -1.21
C PRO A 330 2.98 -6.75 -0.89
N PRO A 331 1.98 -7.65 -0.89
CA PRO A 331 0.65 -7.27 -0.44
C PRO A 331 0.78 -6.62 0.94
N VAL A 332 0.42 -5.34 1.03
CA VAL A 332 0.42 -4.64 2.30
C VAL A 332 -0.89 -5.04 2.96
N ASN A 333 -0.85 -5.92 3.95
CA ASN A 333 -2.03 -6.32 4.71
C ASN A 333 -2.49 -5.13 5.57
N THR A 334 -3.22 -4.18 4.98
CA THR A 334 -3.71 -3.01 5.70
C THR A 334 -4.96 -3.37 6.48
N GLN A 335 -5.05 -2.96 7.75
CA GLN A 335 -6.28 -3.14 8.51
C GLN A 335 -7.38 -2.28 7.86
N LEU A 336 -8.46 -2.93 7.43
CA LEU A 336 -9.60 -2.30 6.81
C LEU A 336 -10.48 -1.64 7.87
N ASN A 337 -11.10 -0.51 7.52
CA ASN A 337 -12.11 0.11 8.35
C ASN A 337 -13.41 -0.68 8.27
N ILE A 338 -13.88 -1.21 9.40
CA ILE A 338 -15.19 -1.84 9.51
C ILE A 338 -16.19 -0.74 9.89
N VAL A 339 -17.17 -0.46 9.04
CA VAL A 339 -18.09 0.66 9.24
C VAL A 339 -19.26 0.32 10.16
N ALA A 340 -19.63 -0.96 10.24
CA ALA A 340 -20.71 -1.43 11.11
C ALA A 340 -20.57 -2.93 11.39
N ALA A 341 -21.18 -3.38 12.49
CA ALA A 341 -21.34 -4.79 12.80
C ALA A 341 -22.79 -5.10 13.17
N THR A 342 -23.28 -6.27 12.74
CA THR A 342 -24.58 -6.84 13.14
C THR A 342 -24.39 -8.28 13.60
N ALA A 343 -25.31 -8.79 14.42
CA ALA A 343 -25.19 -10.14 14.97
C ALA A 343 -26.54 -10.88 14.96
N SER A 344 -26.51 -12.21 15.07
CA SER A 344 -27.72 -13.04 15.23
C SER A 344 -28.49 -12.71 16.50
N THR A 345 -27.76 -12.49 17.60
CA THR A 345 -28.27 -12.14 18.92
C THR A 345 -27.22 -11.28 19.63
N GLN A 346 -27.63 -10.53 20.66
CA GLN A 346 -26.74 -9.64 21.39
C GLN A 346 -27.18 -9.49 22.85
N ILE A 347 -26.34 -9.96 23.77
CA ILE A 347 -26.36 -9.56 25.19
C ILE A 347 -25.50 -8.30 25.34
N GLN A 348 -24.35 -8.28 24.67
CA GLN A 348 -23.53 -7.09 24.44
C GLN A 348 -23.55 -6.74 22.96
N PRO A 349 -23.52 -5.45 22.58
CA PRO A 349 -23.78 -5.02 21.22
C PRO A 349 -22.69 -5.48 20.24
N ALA A 350 -23.10 -5.78 18.99
CA ALA A 350 -22.18 -6.19 17.92
C ALA A 350 -21.06 -5.17 17.64
N ALA A 351 -21.36 -3.87 17.79
CA ALA A 351 -20.40 -2.79 17.59
C ALA A 351 -19.21 -2.83 18.57
N SER A 352 -19.37 -3.46 19.73
CA SER A 352 -18.29 -3.60 20.72
C SER A 352 -17.20 -4.57 20.31
N ALA A 353 -17.33 -5.29 19.19
CA ALA A 353 -16.25 -6.10 18.63
C ALA A 353 -15.43 -5.36 17.55
N ILE A 354 -15.71 -4.08 17.30
CA ILE A 354 -15.05 -3.27 16.25
C ILE A 354 -14.76 -1.84 16.73
N ASP A 355 -14.85 -1.59 18.03
CA ASP A 355 -14.76 -0.26 18.63
C ASP A 355 -13.32 0.12 19.03
N LYS A 356 -12.35 -0.78 18.79
CA LYS A 356 -10.93 -0.64 19.13
C LYS A 356 -10.70 -0.50 20.63
N ASN A 357 -11.60 -1.03 21.46
CA ASN A 357 -11.47 -1.04 22.89
C ASN A 357 -11.42 -2.47 23.42
N ALA A 358 -10.23 -2.88 23.87
CA ALA A 358 -10.00 -4.23 24.40
C ALA A 358 -10.76 -4.56 25.71
N GLY A 359 -11.50 -3.60 26.27
CA GLY A 359 -12.36 -3.78 27.45
C GLY A 359 -13.85 -3.97 27.15
N THR A 360 -14.27 -3.86 25.89
CA THR A 360 -15.66 -4.05 25.44
C THR A 360 -15.73 -5.21 24.46
N ARG A 361 -16.88 -5.90 24.39
CA ARG A 361 -17.04 -7.10 23.56
C ARG A 361 -18.44 -7.25 23.01
N TRP A 362 -18.57 -7.91 21.87
CA TRP A 362 -19.84 -8.51 21.49
C TRP A 362 -20.05 -9.81 22.27
N GLU A 363 -21.30 -10.09 22.65
CA GLU A 363 -21.70 -11.34 23.30
C GLU A 363 -23.02 -11.81 22.70
N SER A 364 -23.07 -13.04 22.18
CA SER A 364 -24.31 -13.65 21.70
C SER A 364 -25.23 -14.05 22.88
N ALA A 365 -26.48 -14.38 22.58
CA ALA A 365 -27.37 -15.02 23.54
C ALA A 365 -26.73 -16.32 24.08
N LEU A 366 -26.99 -16.59 25.36
CA LEU A 366 -26.54 -17.82 26.03
C LEU A 366 -27.13 -19.05 25.32
N ASN A 367 -26.37 -20.15 25.28
CA ASN A 367 -26.86 -21.43 24.78
C ASN A 367 -27.44 -21.42 23.36
N THR A 368 -26.97 -20.50 22.51
CA THR A 368 -27.50 -20.31 21.16
C THR A 368 -26.44 -20.63 20.10
N ASP A 369 -26.53 -21.84 19.56
CA ASP A 369 -25.75 -22.29 18.40
C ASP A 369 -26.73 -22.59 17.24
N PRO A 370 -26.44 -22.17 16.00
CA PRO A 370 -25.36 -21.28 15.60
C PRO A 370 -25.63 -19.82 15.98
N SER A 371 -24.57 -19.03 16.14
CA SER A 371 -24.65 -17.57 16.21
C SER A 371 -23.56 -16.93 15.36
N TRP A 372 -23.78 -15.69 14.94
CA TRP A 372 -22.89 -15.03 14.00
C TRP A 372 -22.71 -13.54 14.29
N LEU A 373 -21.56 -13.03 13.88
CA LEU A 373 -21.21 -11.62 13.81
C LEU A 373 -20.84 -11.29 12.36
N THR A 374 -21.53 -10.31 11.77
CA THR A 374 -21.31 -9.83 10.41
C THR A 374 -20.75 -8.42 10.46
N LEU A 375 -19.67 -8.19 9.72
CA LEU A 375 -18.94 -6.94 9.58
C LEU A 375 -19.27 -6.34 8.21
N ASP A 376 -19.66 -5.08 8.15
CA ASP A 376 -19.77 -4.29 6.91
C ASP A 376 -18.50 -3.46 6.73
N LEU A 377 -17.80 -3.64 5.61
CA LEU A 377 -16.63 -2.84 5.22
C LEU A 377 -17.03 -1.56 4.46
N GLY A 378 -18.33 -1.35 4.25
CA GLY A 378 -18.94 -0.22 3.53
C GLY A 378 -18.92 -0.41 2.02
N THR A 379 -17.82 -0.96 1.48
CA THR A 379 -17.62 -1.29 0.06
C THR A 379 -16.90 -2.62 -0.08
N ALA A 380 -16.95 -3.23 -1.27
CA ALA A 380 -16.21 -4.46 -1.52
C ALA A 380 -14.70 -4.18 -1.51
N ARG A 381 -13.95 -4.97 -0.72
CA ARG A 381 -12.49 -4.86 -0.58
C ARG A 381 -11.86 -6.22 -0.85
N ASN A 382 -10.72 -6.21 -1.54
CA ASN A 382 -9.87 -7.40 -1.58
C ASN A 382 -9.43 -7.71 -0.16
N LEU A 383 -9.63 -8.94 0.29
CA LEU A 383 -9.25 -9.37 1.63
C LEU A 383 -7.91 -10.10 1.56
N SER A 384 -7.08 -9.90 2.58
CA SER A 384 -5.84 -10.64 2.81
C SER A 384 -5.86 -11.45 4.11
N GLY A 385 -6.68 -11.06 5.08
CA GLY A 385 -6.74 -11.78 6.35
C GLY A 385 -7.77 -11.28 7.34
N ILE A 386 -7.89 -12.00 8.45
CA ILE A 386 -8.70 -11.64 9.61
C ILE A 386 -7.99 -12.08 10.89
N ALA A 387 -8.14 -11.29 11.95
CA ALA A 387 -7.82 -11.64 13.33
C ALA A 387 -9.06 -11.48 14.19
N ILE A 388 -9.35 -12.48 15.03
CA ILE A 388 -10.51 -12.54 15.92
C ILE A 388 -9.99 -12.72 17.34
N ASP A 389 -10.16 -11.69 18.17
CA ASP A 389 -9.78 -11.71 19.57
C ASP A 389 -10.95 -12.23 20.39
N TRP A 390 -10.95 -13.53 20.68
CA TRP A 390 -12.00 -14.19 21.47
C TRP A 390 -11.84 -13.91 22.96
N GLU A 391 -12.97 -13.80 23.66
CA GLU A 391 -13.02 -13.96 25.11
C GLU A 391 -12.93 -15.46 25.48
N ALA A 392 -12.98 -15.81 26.77
CA ALA A 392 -13.01 -17.21 27.18
C ALA A 392 -14.16 -18.00 26.54
N ALA A 393 -15.37 -17.41 26.46
CA ALA A 393 -16.55 -17.98 25.82
C ALA A 393 -16.45 -17.88 24.28
N ASN A 394 -15.77 -18.85 23.66
CA ASN A 394 -15.46 -18.83 22.24
C ASN A 394 -16.09 -20.00 21.45
N ALA A 395 -15.85 -20.02 20.13
CA ALA A 395 -16.24 -21.11 19.25
C ALA A 395 -15.18 -22.23 19.19
N ALA A 396 -15.63 -23.49 19.24
CA ALA A 396 -14.81 -24.62 18.77
C ALA A 396 -14.79 -24.67 17.24
N ASN A 397 -15.97 -24.53 16.64
CA ASN A 397 -16.17 -24.63 15.21
C ASN A 397 -16.82 -23.35 14.70
N TYR A 398 -16.21 -22.74 13.68
CA TYR A 398 -16.78 -21.60 12.97
C TYR A 398 -16.24 -21.52 11.56
N VAL A 399 -16.95 -20.78 10.71
CA VAL A 399 -16.47 -20.41 9.38
C VAL A 399 -16.41 -18.89 9.27
N VAL A 400 -15.41 -18.41 8.52
CA VAL A 400 -15.34 -17.02 8.06
C VAL A 400 -15.86 -17.00 6.63
N GLN A 401 -16.83 -16.14 6.35
CA GLN A 401 -17.51 -16.07 5.06
C GLN A 401 -17.49 -14.66 4.49
N GLY A 402 -17.43 -14.54 3.17
CA GLY A 402 -17.53 -13.28 2.43
C GLY A 402 -18.87 -13.16 1.70
N SER A 403 -19.40 -11.94 1.59
CA SER A 403 -20.56 -11.63 0.77
C SER A 403 -20.49 -10.21 0.20
N ASN A 404 -21.15 -9.98 -0.94
CA ASN A 404 -21.34 -8.64 -1.51
C ASN A 404 -22.77 -8.11 -1.39
N ASN A 405 -23.72 -8.96 -0.98
CA ASN A 405 -25.14 -8.64 -0.87
C ASN A 405 -25.75 -8.96 0.50
N ASN A 406 -24.93 -9.43 1.45
CA ASN A 406 -25.31 -9.82 2.81
C ASN A 406 -26.31 -10.98 2.91
N THR A 407 -26.58 -11.69 1.81
CA THR A 407 -27.56 -12.79 1.74
C THR A 407 -26.97 -14.06 1.16
N SER A 408 -26.13 -13.95 0.14
CA SER A 408 -25.37 -15.05 -0.47
C SER A 408 -23.94 -15.04 0.07
N TRP A 409 -23.50 -16.17 0.64
CA TRP A 409 -22.23 -16.26 1.37
C TRP A 409 -21.30 -17.29 0.76
N THR A 410 -20.02 -16.94 0.67
CA THR A 410 -18.93 -17.83 0.25
C THR A 410 -18.01 -18.09 1.44
N THR A 411 -17.74 -19.36 1.75
CA THR A 411 -16.80 -19.72 2.81
C THR A 411 -15.36 -19.41 2.39
N LEU A 412 -14.66 -18.61 3.20
CA LEU A 412 -13.29 -18.18 2.99
C LEU A 412 -12.30 -18.94 3.87
N SER A 413 -12.70 -19.30 5.09
CA SER A 413 -11.91 -20.08 6.02
C SER A 413 -12.80 -20.90 6.95
N THR A 414 -12.29 -22.04 7.42
CA THR A 414 -12.97 -22.94 8.35
C THR A 414 -12.02 -23.25 9.51
N LYS A 415 -12.53 -23.11 10.74
CA LYS A 415 -11.83 -23.52 11.96
C LYS A 415 -12.65 -24.58 12.69
N THR A 416 -11.97 -25.61 13.17
CA THR A 416 -12.56 -26.65 14.02
C THR A 416 -11.68 -26.93 15.23
N GLY A 417 -12.26 -27.49 16.29
CA GLY A 417 -11.53 -27.96 17.46
C GLY A 417 -10.93 -26.85 18.35
N GLY A 418 -11.48 -25.64 18.31
CA GLY A 418 -11.08 -24.57 19.24
C GLY A 418 -11.32 -24.94 20.71
N THR A 419 -10.38 -24.60 21.59
CA THR A 419 -10.44 -24.87 23.03
C THR A 419 -11.00 -23.68 23.81
N PHE A 420 -11.70 -23.96 24.91
CA PHE A 420 -12.19 -22.90 25.80
C PHE A 420 -11.04 -22.04 26.36
N GLY A 421 -11.29 -20.75 26.57
CA GLY A 421 -10.29 -19.78 27.05
C GLY A 421 -10.00 -18.67 26.04
N ALA A 422 -9.49 -17.53 26.53
CA ALA A 422 -9.19 -16.38 25.70
C ALA A 422 -8.08 -16.69 24.69
N ARG A 423 -8.27 -16.29 23.43
CA ARG A 423 -7.28 -16.50 22.37
C ARG A 423 -7.53 -15.58 21.18
N THR A 424 -6.49 -15.37 20.38
CA THR A 424 -6.61 -14.74 19.05
C THR A 424 -6.52 -15.81 17.98
N ASP A 425 -7.57 -15.94 17.18
CA ASP A 425 -7.51 -16.74 15.96
C ASP A 425 -7.17 -15.84 14.76
N THR A 426 -6.34 -16.33 13.84
CA THR A 426 -6.02 -15.64 12.58
C THR A 426 -6.25 -16.55 11.38
N ALA A 427 -6.62 -15.97 10.24
CA ALA A 427 -6.75 -16.68 8.98
C ALA A 427 -6.38 -15.78 7.79
N THR A 428 -5.73 -16.36 6.78
CA THR A 428 -5.58 -15.73 5.46
C THR A 428 -6.91 -15.78 4.72
N LEU A 429 -7.33 -14.65 4.17
CA LEU A 429 -8.54 -14.53 3.36
C LEU A 429 -8.16 -14.16 1.92
N ALA A 430 -9.07 -14.41 0.99
CA ALA A 430 -8.92 -14.03 -0.41
C ALA A 430 -10.28 -13.67 -1.02
N GLY A 431 -10.25 -12.86 -2.08
CA GLY A 431 -11.43 -12.39 -2.81
C GLY A 431 -11.91 -11.00 -2.40
N SER A 432 -12.80 -10.42 -3.19
CA SER A 432 -13.34 -9.07 -2.99
C SER A 432 -14.75 -9.12 -2.42
N TYR A 433 -14.90 -8.70 -1.15
CA TYR A 433 -16.17 -8.77 -0.42
C TYR A 433 -16.44 -7.50 0.37
N ARG A 434 -17.71 -7.10 0.44
CA ARG A 434 -18.17 -5.99 1.30
C ARG A 434 -18.45 -6.45 2.73
N TYR A 435 -19.03 -7.64 2.87
CA TYR A 435 -19.43 -8.20 4.16
C TYR A 435 -18.53 -9.37 4.51
N VAL A 436 -18.09 -9.42 5.76
CA VAL A 436 -17.35 -10.56 6.33
C VAL A 436 -18.13 -11.08 7.54
N ARG A 437 -18.46 -12.37 7.57
CA ARG A 437 -19.22 -12.99 8.66
C ARG A 437 -18.41 -14.06 9.35
N ILE A 438 -18.33 -13.97 10.68
CA ILE A 438 -17.88 -15.04 11.56
C ILE A 438 -19.13 -15.82 11.97
N TYR A 439 -19.26 -17.05 11.51
CA TYR A 439 -20.42 -17.90 11.75
C TYR A 439 -20.04 -19.07 12.65
N GLY A 440 -20.30 -18.93 13.95
CA GLY A 440 -20.07 -19.96 14.96
C GLY A 440 -21.09 -21.08 14.85
N THR A 441 -20.61 -22.31 14.69
CA THR A 441 -21.46 -23.51 14.55
C THR A 441 -21.45 -24.41 15.78
N ALA A 442 -20.39 -24.34 16.59
CA ALA A 442 -20.34 -25.01 17.88
C ALA A 442 -19.45 -24.23 18.86
N ARG A 443 -19.91 -24.04 20.09
CA ARG A 443 -19.09 -23.49 21.19
C ARG A 443 -17.98 -24.45 21.61
N SER A 444 -16.90 -23.92 22.16
CA SER A 444 -15.80 -24.75 22.66
C SER A 444 -16.23 -25.66 23.81
N PRO A 445 -15.69 -26.89 23.94
CA PRO A 445 -16.00 -27.76 25.08
C PRO A 445 -15.80 -27.05 26.42
N GLY A 446 -16.81 -27.08 27.29
CA GLY A 446 -16.80 -26.40 28.60
C GLY A 446 -17.34 -24.96 28.58
N ASN A 447 -17.63 -24.38 27.41
CA ASN A 447 -18.29 -23.07 27.32
C ASN A 447 -19.80 -23.19 27.66
N GLN A 448 -20.21 -22.65 28.80
CA GLN A 448 -21.62 -22.63 29.25
C GLN A 448 -22.38 -21.34 28.84
N TRP A 449 -21.71 -20.43 28.14
CA TRP A 449 -22.25 -19.13 27.72
C TRP A 449 -22.58 -19.12 26.22
N GLY A 450 -22.56 -17.95 25.60
CA GLY A 450 -22.62 -17.76 24.15
C GLY A 450 -21.23 -17.72 23.51
N TYR A 451 -21.13 -17.02 22.39
CA TYR A 451 -19.88 -16.60 21.79
C TYR A 451 -19.58 -15.16 22.17
N SER A 452 -18.32 -14.86 22.46
CA SER A 452 -17.89 -13.56 22.94
C SER A 452 -16.57 -13.14 22.28
N ILE A 453 -16.56 -11.95 21.68
CA ILE A 453 -15.45 -11.42 20.87
C ILE A 453 -15.12 -10.01 21.35
N TRP A 454 -13.87 -9.79 21.80
CA TRP A 454 -13.34 -8.49 22.20
C TRP A 454 -13.14 -7.58 20.99
N GLU A 455 -12.47 -8.05 19.94
CA GLU A 455 -12.18 -7.23 18.76
C GLU A 455 -12.02 -8.10 17.51
N VAL A 456 -12.39 -7.55 16.35
CA VAL A 456 -12.15 -8.15 15.05
C VAL A 456 -11.41 -7.18 14.14
N ARG A 457 -10.38 -7.68 13.48
CA ARG A 457 -9.55 -6.91 12.57
C ARG A 457 -9.51 -7.63 11.23
N VAL A 458 -9.94 -6.97 10.17
CA VAL A 458 -9.87 -7.49 8.79
C VAL A 458 -8.73 -6.78 8.06
N THR A 459 -7.94 -7.50 7.27
CA THR A 459 -6.90 -6.91 6.41
C THR A 459 -7.19 -7.11 4.94
N GLY A 460 -6.71 -6.20 4.09
CA GLY A 460 -6.92 -6.24 2.65
C GLY A 460 -6.13 -5.20 1.86
#